data_AF-A0A7D5S5I8-F1
#
_entry.id   AF-A0A7D5S5I8-F1
#
_cell.length_a   1.000
_cell.length_b   1.000
_cell.length_c   1.000
_cell.angle_alpha   90.00
_cell.angle_beta   90.00
_cell.angle_gamma   90.00
#
_symmetry.space_group_name_H-M   'P 1'
#
loop_
_entity.id
_entity.type
_entity.pdbx_description
1 polymer ?
#
loop_
_entity_poly.entity_id
_entity_poly.type
_entity_poly.pdbx_seq_one_letter_code
_entity_poly.pdbx_strand_id
1 'polypeptide(L)'
;MLALVFAGSIDMQAQVSFSQNFNSNATGWTGNITRTTATSACGSASMRRNMYSGATTGNMVSPLMGTTTGGNIQLSYDYKVADWSANTVGTANPWGYFNVQYGPSATGPWTTVQTIDQTNHVVSGTCTTATVTFTPPAGALYVKWDAFWSQGTITSISTMFLQ
;
A
#
# COMPACT_ATOMS: atom_id res chain seq x y z
N MET A 1 -21.71 12.51 -50.69
CA MET A 1 -20.89 13.19 -49.66
C MET A 1 -20.37 12.10 -48.75
N LEU A 2 -19.08 11.74 -48.89
CA LEU A 2 -18.45 10.65 -48.15
C LEU A 2 -18.03 11.20 -46.78
N ALA A 3 -18.62 10.68 -45.70
CA ALA A 3 -18.22 11.04 -44.34
C ALA A 3 -17.01 10.20 -43.93
N LEU A 4 -15.85 10.85 -43.77
CA LEU A 4 -14.63 10.29 -43.22
C LEU A 4 -14.74 10.31 -41.69
N VAL A 5 -14.94 9.16 -41.06
CA VAL A 5 -14.92 9.02 -39.59
C VAL A 5 -13.48 8.81 -39.16
N PHE A 6 -12.90 9.79 -38.47
CA PHE A 6 -11.63 9.64 -37.75
C PHE A 6 -11.86 8.74 -36.53
N ALA A 7 -11.39 7.49 -36.59
CA ALA A 7 -11.19 6.67 -35.40
C ALA A 7 -9.91 7.15 -34.71
N GLY A 8 -10.04 8.14 -33.82
CA GLY A 8 -8.96 8.49 -32.90
C GLY A 8 -8.85 7.42 -31.82
N SER A 9 -7.71 6.74 -31.75
CA SER A 9 -7.34 5.91 -30.61
C SER A 9 -7.34 6.78 -29.35
N ILE A 10 -8.26 6.50 -28.41
CA ILE A 10 -8.17 7.01 -27.05
C ILE A 10 -7.08 6.23 -26.32
N ASP A 11 -5.81 6.59 -26.56
CA ASP A 11 -4.71 6.08 -25.75
C ASP A 11 -4.87 6.70 -24.35
N MET A 12 -5.57 5.98 -23.46
CA MET A 12 -5.62 6.24 -22.03
C MET A 12 -4.20 6.02 -21.49
N GLN A 13 -3.37 7.04 -21.58
CA GLN A 13 -2.04 7.04 -20.97
C GLN A 13 -2.27 7.08 -19.46
N ALA A 14 -1.98 5.97 -18.77
CA ALA A 14 -1.92 5.96 -17.32
C ALA A 14 -0.90 7.02 -16.89
N GLN A 15 -1.37 8.06 -16.21
CA GLN A 15 -0.58 9.24 -15.87
C GLN A 15 0.65 8.90 -15.02
N VAL A 16 0.55 7.87 -14.18
CA VAL A 16 1.66 7.29 -13.43
C VAL A 16 1.46 5.78 -13.48
N SER A 17 2.49 5.04 -13.88
CA SER A 17 2.54 3.58 -13.71
C SER A 17 3.80 3.24 -12.94
N PHE A 18 3.62 2.56 -11.82
CA PHE A 18 4.68 2.13 -10.93
C PHE A 18 4.30 0.75 -10.43
N SER A 19 5.23 -0.19 -10.37
CA SER A 19 4.97 -1.50 -9.81
C SER A 19 6.11 -1.96 -8.92
N GLN A 20 5.76 -2.48 -7.75
CA GLN A 20 6.70 -3.01 -6.77
C GLN A 20 6.04 -4.19 -6.06
N ASN A 21 6.67 -5.36 -6.13
CA ASN A 21 6.17 -6.59 -5.49
C ASN A 21 7.06 -7.09 -4.34
N PHE A 22 8.16 -6.38 -4.06
CA PHE A 22 9.14 -6.66 -3.00
C PHE A 22 9.83 -8.02 -3.03
N ASN A 23 9.55 -8.89 -4.01
CA ASN A 23 10.15 -10.20 -4.14
C ASN A 23 11.69 -10.11 -4.19
N SER A 24 12.23 -9.16 -4.97
CA SER A 24 13.67 -9.01 -5.14
C SER A 24 14.31 -8.00 -4.17
N ASN A 25 13.72 -6.83 -3.97
CA ASN A 25 14.31 -5.76 -3.15
C ASN A 25 13.23 -4.76 -2.68
N ALA A 26 13.62 -3.80 -1.84
CA ALA A 26 12.80 -2.66 -1.40
C ALA A 26 13.55 -1.33 -1.58
N THR A 27 14.28 -1.20 -2.70
CA THR A 27 15.17 -0.06 -2.94
C THR A 27 14.39 1.26 -2.91
N GLY A 28 14.91 2.23 -2.17
CA GLY A 28 14.30 3.56 -2.04
C GLY A 28 13.09 3.64 -1.11
N TRP A 29 12.57 2.51 -0.63
CA TRP A 29 11.55 2.49 0.41
C TRP A 29 12.20 2.74 1.77
N THR A 30 11.60 3.61 2.56
CA THR A 30 12.12 4.02 3.88
C THR A 30 11.07 3.85 4.96
N GLY A 31 11.50 3.90 6.22
CA GLY A 31 10.65 3.71 7.38
C GLY A 31 11.08 2.51 8.22
N ASN A 32 10.15 1.99 9.01
CA ASN A 32 10.38 0.93 9.99
C ASN A 32 9.50 -0.31 9.74
N ILE A 33 8.60 -0.24 8.76
CA ILE A 33 8.10 -1.41 8.05
C ILE A 33 9.17 -1.76 7.02
N THR A 34 9.76 -2.96 7.13
CA THR A 34 10.96 -3.32 6.39
C THR A 34 10.81 -4.64 5.66
N ARG A 35 11.54 -4.81 4.55
CA ARG A 35 11.44 -6.01 3.73
C ARG A 35 11.89 -7.24 4.53
N THR A 36 11.04 -8.27 4.55
CA THR A 36 11.31 -9.57 5.15
C THR A 36 11.01 -10.67 4.13
N THR A 37 11.91 -11.64 4.01
CA THR A 37 11.67 -12.88 3.25
C THR A 37 11.03 -13.91 4.18
N ALA A 38 9.85 -14.42 3.81
CA ALA A 38 9.18 -15.47 4.57
C ALA A 38 8.26 -16.27 3.64
N THR A 39 8.12 -17.58 3.89
CA THR A 39 7.20 -18.44 3.12
C THR A 39 5.74 -18.01 3.25
N SER A 40 5.39 -17.33 4.34
CA SER A 40 4.08 -16.75 4.57
C SER A 40 3.97 -15.29 4.13
N ALA A 41 4.92 -14.72 3.37
CA ALA A 41 4.76 -13.37 2.82
C ALA A 41 3.67 -13.31 1.73
N CYS A 42 3.24 -12.11 1.35
CA CYS A 42 2.42 -11.90 0.15
C CYS A 42 3.29 -11.98 -1.11
N GLY A 43 3.85 -13.17 -1.37
CA GLY A 43 4.90 -13.41 -2.36
C GLY A 43 6.09 -14.12 -1.72
N SER A 44 7.28 -13.94 -2.31
CA SER A 44 8.54 -14.45 -1.74
C SER A 44 9.12 -13.55 -0.64
N ALA A 45 8.72 -12.27 -0.62
CA ALA A 45 9.07 -11.30 0.40
C ALA A 45 8.00 -10.21 0.47
N SER A 46 7.94 -9.51 1.59
CA SER A 46 7.04 -8.37 1.77
C SER A 46 7.57 -7.36 2.78
N MET A 47 7.01 -6.16 2.75
CA MET A 47 7.30 -5.11 3.73
C MET A 47 6.54 -5.40 5.01
N ARG A 48 7.23 -5.66 6.13
CA ARG A 48 6.68 -6.16 7.38
C ARG A 48 7.16 -5.38 8.60
N ARG A 49 6.30 -5.28 9.61
CA ARG A 49 6.66 -4.87 10.98
C ARG A 49 5.90 -5.74 11.99
N ASN A 50 6.52 -6.04 13.13
CA ASN A 50 5.83 -6.57 14.30
C ASN A 50 5.29 -5.39 15.13
N MET A 51 3.98 -5.32 15.33
CA MET A 51 3.34 -4.29 16.15
C MET A 51 2.69 -4.90 17.40
N TYR A 52 3.01 -4.32 18.56
CA TYR A 52 2.58 -4.77 19.89
C TYR A 52 2.72 -3.63 20.91
N SER A 53 2.45 -3.88 22.19
CA SER A 53 2.49 -2.86 23.24
C SER A 53 3.83 -2.09 23.37
N GLY A 54 4.96 -2.70 23.01
CA GLY A 54 6.27 -2.05 22.97
C GLY A 54 6.64 -1.41 21.62
N ALA A 55 5.84 -1.63 20.57
CA ALA A 55 6.03 -1.10 19.23
C ALA A 55 4.68 -0.78 18.60
N THR A 56 4.11 0.37 18.97
CA THR A 56 2.70 0.69 18.70
C THR A 56 2.44 1.39 17.36
N THR A 57 3.49 1.74 16.62
CA THR A 57 3.37 2.42 15.32
C THR A 57 4.12 1.66 14.24
N GLY A 58 3.82 1.94 12.98
CA GLY A 58 4.54 1.48 11.80
C GLY A 58 4.49 2.55 10.72
N ASN A 59 5.57 2.72 9.97
CA ASN A 59 5.64 3.64 8.85
C ASN A 59 6.44 3.05 7.68
N MET A 60 5.96 3.32 6.48
CA MET A 60 6.63 3.04 5.21
C MET A 60 6.40 4.19 4.24
N VAL A 61 7.45 4.69 3.59
CA VAL A 61 7.37 5.72 2.54
C VAL A 61 8.02 5.19 1.27
N SER A 62 7.35 5.37 0.13
CA SER A 62 7.88 4.98 -1.17
C SER A 62 9.03 5.89 -1.63
N PRO A 63 9.85 5.45 -2.60
CA PRO A 63 10.59 6.38 -3.43
C PRO A 63 9.63 7.23 -4.28
N LEU A 64 10.19 8.17 -5.05
CA LEU A 64 9.44 8.89 -6.08
C LEU A 64 8.81 7.89 -7.05
N MET A 65 7.49 7.89 -7.17
CA MET A 65 6.76 6.96 -8.03
C MET A 65 6.61 7.48 -9.45
N GLY A 66 6.68 8.79 -9.62
CA GLY A 66 6.46 9.46 -10.89
C GLY A 66 5.97 10.89 -10.69
N THR A 67 5.57 11.52 -11.79
CA THR A 67 4.99 12.85 -11.81
C THR A 67 3.56 12.77 -12.33
N THR A 68 2.60 13.18 -11.49
CA THR A 68 1.18 13.30 -11.85
C THR A 68 0.93 14.59 -12.62
N THR A 69 -0.03 14.56 -13.55
CA THR A 69 -0.60 15.71 -14.27
C THR A 69 -1.94 16.20 -13.68
N GLY A 70 -2.35 15.70 -12.50
CA GLY A 70 -3.59 16.10 -11.82
C GLY A 70 -4.81 15.21 -12.07
N GLY A 71 -4.64 14.05 -12.73
CA GLY A 71 -5.69 13.09 -13.05
C GLY A 71 -5.88 11.99 -12.00
N ASN A 72 -6.93 11.17 -12.21
CA ASN A 72 -7.25 10.06 -11.33
C ASN A 72 -6.19 8.95 -11.40
N ILE A 73 -5.82 8.41 -10.24
CA ILE A 73 -4.89 7.30 -10.07
C ILE A 73 -5.59 6.21 -9.27
N GLN A 74 -5.46 4.97 -9.71
CA GLN A 74 -5.85 3.80 -8.93
C GLN A 74 -4.59 3.21 -8.29
N LEU A 75 -4.65 3.02 -6.97
CA LEU A 75 -3.66 2.27 -6.21
C LEU A 75 -4.29 0.94 -5.81
N SER A 76 -3.69 -0.15 -6.29
CA SER A 76 -3.96 -1.50 -5.80
C SER A 76 -2.86 -1.90 -4.82
N TYR A 77 -3.20 -2.73 -3.85
CA TYR A 77 -2.22 -3.33 -2.97
C TYR A 77 -2.71 -4.58 -2.27
N ASP A 78 -1.82 -5.57 -2.17
CA ASP A 78 -2.06 -6.70 -1.29
C ASP A 78 -1.69 -6.34 0.14
N TYR A 79 -2.43 -6.85 1.11
CA TYR A 79 -2.09 -6.77 2.52
C TYR A 79 -2.61 -7.98 3.27
N LYS A 80 -2.09 -8.17 4.48
CA LYS A 80 -2.73 -8.99 5.50
C LYS A 80 -2.41 -8.46 6.88
N VAL A 81 -3.16 -8.93 7.87
CA VAL A 81 -2.98 -8.63 9.29
C VAL A 81 -2.93 -9.98 10.01
N ALA A 82 -1.72 -10.42 10.35
CA ALA A 82 -1.51 -11.77 10.87
C ALA A 82 -0.51 -11.82 12.03
N ASP A 83 -0.72 -12.82 12.90
CA ASP A 83 0.07 -13.07 14.09
C ASP A 83 1.54 -13.36 13.74
N TRP A 84 2.49 -12.88 14.57
CA TRP A 84 3.92 -12.88 14.22
C TRP A 84 4.47 -14.25 13.90
N SER A 85 4.13 -15.18 14.80
CA SER A 85 4.93 -16.38 15.09
C SER A 85 4.93 -17.31 13.90
N ALA A 86 3.76 -17.47 13.27
CA ALA A 86 3.58 -18.24 12.05
C ALA A 86 3.22 -17.36 10.84
N ASN A 87 2.57 -16.20 11.07
CA ASN A 87 2.06 -15.33 9.99
C ASN A 87 1.13 -16.07 9.02
N THR A 88 0.43 -17.09 9.52
CA THR A 88 -0.57 -17.89 8.80
C THR A 88 -1.96 -17.81 9.41
N VAL A 89 -2.09 -17.13 10.56
CA VAL A 89 -3.34 -16.92 11.29
C VAL A 89 -3.62 -15.42 11.33
N GLY A 90 -4.84 -15.03 10.99
CA GLY A 90 -5.25 -13.63 11.04
C GLY A 90 -5.34 -13.13 12.48
N THR A 91 -4.87 -11.91 12.73
CA THR A 91 -4.93 -11.32 14.07
C THR A 91 -6.36 -10.94 14.42
N ALA A 92 -6.82 -11.34 15.61
CA ALA A 92 -8.16 -11.01 16.07
C ALA A 92 -8.38 -9.49 16.21
N ASN A 93 -9.61 -9.05 15.95
CA ASN A 93 -10.02 -7.67 16.20
C ASN A 93 -10.14 -7.38 17.71
N PRO A 94 -9.87 -6.15 18.18
CA PRO A 94 -9.28 -5.04 17.43
C PRO A 94 -7.75 -5.15 17.40
N TRP A 95 -7.15 -5.07 16.20
CA TRP A 95 -5.69 -5.06 16.00
C TRP A 95 -5.11 -3.66 15.82
N GLY A 96 -5.97 -2.68 15.54
CA GLY A 96 -5.59 -1.30 15.21
C GLY A 96 -6.08 -0.93 13.82
N TYR A 97 -5.30 -0.11 13.12
CA TYR A 97 -5.60 0.32 11.76
C TYR A 97 -4.33 0.71 11.01
N PHE A 98 -4.43 0.83 9.69
CA PHE A 98 -3.42 1.53 8.90
C PHE A 98 -4.06 2.48 7.90
N ASN A 99 -3.34 3.56 7.63
CA ASN A 99 -3.70 4.58 6.65
C ASN A 99 -2.84 4.39 5.40
N VAL A 100 -3.50 4.51 4.25
CA VAL A 100 -2.87 4.66 2.94
C VAL A 100 -2.96 6.12 2.56
N GLN A 101 -1.81 6.71 2.22
CA GLN A 101 -1.67 8.14 2.02
C GLN A 101 -0.84 8.43 0.78
N TYR A 102 -1.05 9.61 0.19
CA TYR A 102 -0.17 10.15 -0.85
C TYR A 102 0.35 11.54 -0.46
N GLY A 103 1.43 11.99 -1.10
CA GLY A 103 2.01 13.31 -0.87
C GLY A 103 2.96 13.77 -1.98
N PRO A 104 3.30 15.07 -2.03
CA PRO A 104 4.16 15.64 -3.06
C PRO A 104 5.66 15.46 -2.79
N SER A 105 6.04 14.96 -1.61
CA SER A 105 7.43 14.74 -1.22
C SER A 105 7.54 13.54 -0.28
N ALA A 106 8.76 13.01 -0.10
CA ALA A 106 9.06 11.95 0.86
C ALA A 106 8.82 12.35 2.33
N THR A 107 8.63 13.64 2.62
CA THR A 107 8.33 14.16 3.97
C THR A 107 6.89 14.65 4.12
N GLY A 108 6.08 14.60 3.05
CA GLY A 108 4.71 15.11 3.02
C GLY A 108 4.59 16.55 2.49
N PRO A 109 3.49 17.27 2.77
CA PRO A 109 2.34 16.83 3.59
C PRO A 109 1.65 15.59 3.02
N TRP A 110 1.00 14.82 3.89
CA TRP A 110 0.33 13.56 3.53
C TRP A 110 -1.18 13.72 3.54
N THR A 111 -1.85 13.15 2.53
CA THR A 111 -3.31 13.08 2.43
C THR A 111 -3.74 11.62 2.50
N THR A 112 -4.59 11.27 3.48
CA THR A 112 -5.16 9.93 3.61
C THR A 112 -6.23 9.68 2.56
N VAL A 113 -6.11 8.57 1.85
CA VAL A 113 -7.08 8.11 0.84
C VAL A 113 -7.86 6.89 1.29
N GLN A 114 -7.31 6.11 2.21
CA GLN A 114 -7.96 4.93 2.75
C GLN A 114 -7.46 4.67 4.17
N THR A 115 -8.36 4.19 5.01
CA THR A 115 -8.05 3.60 6.31
C THR A 115 -8.57 2.17 6.31
N ILE A 116 -7.72 1.21 6.65
CA ILE A 116 -8.10 -0.19 6.85
C ILE A 116 -8.08 -0.49 8.34
N ASP A 117 -9.19 -1.03 8.83
CA ASP A 117 -9.43 -1.34 10.24
C ASP A 117 -10.38 -2.54 10.38
N GLN A 118 -10.86 -2.82 11.59
CA GLN A 118 -11.79 -3.93 11.85
C GLN A 118 -13.14 -3.85 11.13
N THR A 119 -13.53 -2.69 10.58
CA THR A 119 -14.83 -2.50 9.91
C THR A 119 -14.80 -2.91 8.45
N ASN A 120 -13.62 -2.91 7.83
CA ASN A 120 -13.43 -3.21 6.40
C ASN A 120 -12.36 -4.28 6.13
N HIS A 121 -11.61 -4.72 7.15
CA HIS A 121 -10.75 -5.89 7.09
C HIS A 121 -11.49 -7.16 7.53
N VAL A 122 -11.36 -8.22 6.74
CA VAL A 122 -11.78 -9.57 7.14
C VAL A 122 -10.56 -10.31 7.71
N VAL A 123 -10.65 -10.71 8.99
CA VAL A 123 -9.57 -11.42 9.69
C VAL A 123 -9.18 -12.69 8.91
N SER A 124 -7.94 -12.72 8.43
CA SER A 124 -7.41 -13.80 7.61
C SER A 124 -5.88 -13.87 7.68
N GLY A 125 -5.33 -15.08 7.63
CA GLY A 125 -3.89 -15.31 7.48
C GLY A 125 -3.38 -15.20 6.04
N THR A 126 -4.32 -15.07 5.09
CA THR A 126 -4.06 -14.97 3.66
C THR A 126 -4.03 -13.51 3.22
N CYS A 127 -3.22 -13.21 2.21
CA CYS A 127 -3.19 -11.89 1.60
C CYS A 127 -4.49 -11.58 0.86
N THR A 128 -4.93 -10.33 0.98
CA THR A 128 -6.10 -9.81 0.29
C THR A 128 -5.73 -8.51 -0.41
N THR A 129 -6.33 -8.28 -1.58
CA THR A 129 -6.10 -7.07 -2.37
C THR A 129 -7.10 -6.00 -1.96
N ALA A 130 -6.61 -4.80 -1.68
CA ALA A 130 -7.40 -3.59 -1.55
C ALA A 130 -7.08 -2.63 -2.69
N THR A 131 -8.09 -1.86 -3.10
CA THR A 131 -7.95 -0.82 -4.12
C THR A 131 -8.50 0.49 -3.59
N VAL A 132 -7.88 1.60 -4.00
CA VAL A 132 -8.33 2.96 -3.71
C VAL A 132 -8.01 3.85 -4.91
N THR A 133 -8.94 4.74 -5.25
CA THR A 133 -8.72 5.76 -6.28
C THR A 133 -8.60 7.13 -5.65
N PHE A 134 -7.68 7.94 -6.14
CA PHE A 134 -7.47 9.31 -5.67
C PHE A 134 -6.94 10.19 -6.80
N THR A 135 -7.07 11.51 -6.65
CA THR A 135 -6.66 12.51 -7.64
C THR A 135 -5.64 13.44 -7.00
N PRO A 136 -4.33 13.13 -7.07
CA PRO A 136 -3.30 14.00 -6.53
C PRO A 136 -3.12 15.24 -7.44
N PRO A 137 -2.75 16.42 -6.89
CA PRO A 137 -2.36 17.57 -7.70
C PRO A 137 -1.22 17.25 -8.66
N ALA A 138 -1.05 18.03 -9.73
CA ALA A 138 0.10 17.87 -10.62
C ALA A 138 1.43 18.06 -9.87
N GLY A 139 2.41 17.19 -10.12
CA GLY A 139 3.70 17.20 -9.42
C GLY A 139 4.21 15.81 -9.06
N ALA A 140 5.23 15.76 -8.21
CA ALA A 140 5.79 14.50 -7.75
C ALA A 140 4.77 13.69 -6.93
N LEU A 141 4.81 12.36 -7.07
CA LEU A 141 3.94 11.46 -6.32
C LEU A 141 4.76 10.51 -5.44
N TYR A 142 4.42 10.51 -4.16
CA TYR A 142 4.88 9.55 -3.16
C TYR A 142 3.66 8.94 -2.48
N VAL A 143 3.81 7.71 -1.99
CA VAL A 143 2.80 7.02 -1.18
C VAL A 143 3.39 6.57 0.15
N LYS A 144 2.52 6.48 1.15
CA LYS A 144 2.91 6.19 2.53
C LYS A 144 1.89 5.31 3.22
N TRP A 145 2.39 4.40 4.04
CA TRP A 145 1.62 3.65 5.03
C TRP A 145 1.99 4.12 6.42
N ASP A 146 0.97 4.45 7.21
CA ASP A 146 1.10 4.60 8.65
C ASP A 146 0.20 3.61 9.34
N ALA A 147 0.75 2.85 10.27
CA ALA A 147 0.05 1.83 11.02
C ALA A 147 0.06 2.16 12.50
N PHE A 148 -1.03 1.83 13.17
CA PHE A 148 -1.25 2.12 14.59
C PHE A 148 -1.83 0.89 15.26
N TRP A 149 -1.17 0.43 16.30
CA TRP A 149 -1.62 -0.70 17.12
C TRP A 149 -2.59 -0.21 18.19
N SER A 150 -3.63 -0.99 18.46
CA SER A 150 -4.55 -0.73 19.57
C SER A 150 -4.50 -1.83 20.64
N GLN A 151 -4.79 -3.07 20.26
CA GLN A 151 -4.74 -4.27 21.09
C GLN A 151 -4.39 -5.51 20.25
N GLY A 152 -4.18 -6.66 20.91
CA GLY A 152 -3.85 -7.92 20.23
C GLY A 152 -2.34 -8.16 20.09
N THR A 153 -1.96 -9.43 19.98
CA THR A 153 -0.55 -9.82 19.88
C THR A 153 -0.18 -9.95 18.41
N ILE A 154 0.61 -9.00 17.95
CA ILE A 154 1.33 -9.00 16.68
C ILE A 154 0.49 -8.84 15.42
N THR A 155 0.48 -7.63 14.89
CA THR A 155 0.11 -7.38 13.50
C THR A 155 1.34 -7.42 12.60
N SER A 156 1.34 -8.28 11.60
CA SER A 156 2.22 -8.20 10.43
C SER A 156 1.47 -7.55 9.27
N ILE A 157 1.71 -6.27 8.97
CA ILE A 157 1.25 -5.66 7.70
C ILE A 157 2.23 -6.09 6.63
N SER A 158 1.74 -6.60 5.50
CA SER A 158 2.56 -7.13 4.39
C SER A 158 2.07 -6.54 3.07
N THR A 159 2.59 -5.38 2.65
CA THR A 159 2.13 -4.63 1.44
C THR A 159 3.14 -4.74 0.28
N MET A 160 2.86 -4.66 -1.04
CA MET A 160 1.89 -3.95 -1.90
C MET A 160 2.00 -4.45 -3.37
N PHE A 161 1.01 -4.22 -4.26
CA PHE A 161 1.13 -4.34 -5.73
C PHE A 161 0.45 -3.16 -6.45
N LEU A 162 1.22 -2.15 -6.85
CA LEU A 162 0.76 -1.09 -7.75
C LEU A 162 0.78 -1.57 -9.21
N GLN A 163 -0.26 -1.24 -9.98
CA GLN A 163 -0.28 -1.27 -11.45
C GLN A 163 -0.54 0.15 -11.95
#